data_AF-A0A7V9V6S6-F1
#
_entry.id   AF-A0A7V9V6S6-F1
#
_cell.length_a   1.000
_cell.length_b   1.000
_cell.length_c   1.000
_cell.angle_alpha   90.00
_cell.angle_beta   90.00
_cell.angle_gamma   90.00
#
_symmetry.space_group_name_H-M   'P 1'
#
loop_
_entity.id
_entity.type
_entity.pdbx_description
1 polymer ?
#
loop_
_entity_poly.entity_id
_entity_poly.type
_entity_poly.pdbx_seq_one_letter_code
_entity_poly.pdbx_strand_id
1 'polypeptide(L)'
;MTGQTTPTCDVERNAGVLVLEAQSVPDADRVPCVALVPVGWSVAAVEVKSGSSRFNLRNDRAGDKALEVRLEPMCNIDGSTQVPSDEPGTRRFERIDSVQPGFAATRFYTFEGGCVTYRFQFETANRALVNEASLALSFLTRQELKTELDRVTKGRVKLS
;
A
#
# COMPACT_ATOMS: atom_id res chain seq x y z
N MET A 1 14.09 20.17 5.56
CA MET A 1 13.87 18.84 4.95
C MET A 1 13.21 17.97 5.99
N THR A 2 11.87 17.99 6.07
CA THR A 2 11.12 17.04 6.90
C THR A 2 11.25 15.68 6.22
N GLY A 3 12.02 14.77 6.82
CA GLY A 3 12.15 13.40 6.33
C GLY A 3 10.79 12.74 6.38
N GLN A 4 10.14 12.58 5.23
CA GLN A 4 8.93 11.78 5.13
C GLN A 4 9.32 10.32 5.34
N THR A 5 8.82 9.73 6.42
CA THR A 5 9.02 8.31 6.72
C THR A 5 8.19 7.51 5.74
N THR A 6 8.80 7.08 4.64
CA THR A 6 8.16 6.26 3.62
C THR A 6 8.08 4.80 4.12
N PRO A 7 6.92 4.12 4.01
CA PRO A 7 6.82 2.72 4.38
C PRO A 7 7.46 1.84 3.31
N THR A 8 8.78 1.89 3.16
CA THR A 8 9.48 0.99 2.23
C THR A 8 9.53 -0.42 2.80
N CYS A 9 9.62 -1.45 1.97
CA CYS A 9 9.75 -2.83 2.43
C CYS A 9 11.11 -3.13 3.14
N ASP A 10 12.03 -2.16 3.21
CA ASP A 10 13.24 -2.22 4.05
C ASP A 10 12.89 -1.92 5.53
N VAL A 11 12.69 -2.99 6.30
CA VAL A 11 12.37 -2.93 7.74
C VAL A 11 13.51 -2.29 8.54
N GLU A 12 14.78 -2.50 8.17
CA GLU A 12 15.91 -1.95 8.92
C GLU A 12 15.88 -0.43 8.95
N ARG A 13 15.52 0.18 7.81
CA ARG A 13 15.46 1.64 7.67
C ARG A 13 14.14 2.24 8.13
N ASN A 14 13.03 1.48 8.05
CA ASN A 14 11.68 2.03 8.17
C ASN A 14 10.79 1.32 9.20
N ALA A 15 11.39 0.57 10.14
CA ALA A 15 10.66 -0.12 11.22
C ALA A 15 9.60 0.75 11.91
N GLY A 16 9.91 2.02 12.19
CA GLY A 16 8.98 2.91 12.89
C GLY A 16 7.63 3.07 12.19
N VAL A 17 7.62 3.40 10.90
CA VAL A 17 6.36 3.61 10.16
C VAL A 17 5.65 2.28 9.90
N LEU A 18 6.38 1.21 9.55
CA LEU A 18 5.80 -0.11 9.31
C LEU A 18 5.13 -0.68 10.58
N VAL A 19 5.72 -0.45 11.76
CA VAL A 19 5.10 -0.83 13.03
C VAL A 19 3.81 -0.06 13.27
N LEU A 20 3.79 1.25 13.00
CA LEU A 20 2.59 2.05 13.15
C LEU A 20 1.48 1.59 12.19
N GLU A 21 1.82 1.32 10.93
CA GLU A 21 0.86 0.77 9.95
C GLU A 21 0.30 -0.58 10.41
N ALA A 22 1.16 -1.49 10.87
CA ALA A 22 0.70 -2.77 11.38
C ALA A 22 -0.20 -2.62 12.62
N GLN A 23 0.10 -1.69 13.52
CA GLN A 23 -0.73 -1.44 14.69
C GLN A 23 -2.02 -0.67 14.37
N SER A 24 -2.11 -0.05 13.19
CA SER A 24 -3.35 0.59 12.74
C SER A 24 -4.47 -0.42 12.49
N VAL A 25 -4.12 -1.62 12.04
CA VAL A 25 -5.04 -2.75 11.81
C VAL A 25 -4.44 -4.01 12.44
N PRO A 26 -4.63 -4.23 13.75
CA PRO A 26 -3.92 -5.26 14.51
C PRO A 26 -4.12 -6.70 14.02
N ASP A 27 -5.27 -7.00 13.41
CA ASP A 27 -5.58 -8.34 12.93
C ASP A 27 -5.01 -8.61 11.52
N ALA A 28 -4.59 -7.57 10.79
CA ALA A 28 -4.05 -7.71 9.44
C ALA A 28 -2.75 -8.51 9.44
N ASP A 29 -2.72 -9.62 8.70
CA ASP A 29 -1.55 -10.48 8.54
C ASP A 29 -0.54 -9.96 7.48
N ARG A 30 -0.86 -8.86 6.82
CA ARG A 30 -0.03 -8.17 5.82
C ARG A 30 -0.05 -6.66 6.03
N VAL A 31 1.05 -6.00 5.69
CA VAL A 31 1.23 -4.54 5.72
C VAL A 31 1.72 -4.09 4.34
N PRO A 32 1.06 -3.12 3.68
CA PRO A 32 1.53 -2.62 2.39
C PRO A 32 2.84 -1.85 2.57
N CYS A 33 3.73 -1.97 1.60
CA CYS A 33 5.00 -1.25 1.60
C CYS A 33 5.44 -0.90 0.17
N VAL A 34 6.37 0.04 0.07
CA VAL A 34 6.99 0.45 -1.20
C VAL A 34 8.26 -0.37 -1.41
N ALA A 35 8.23 -1.26 -2.39
CA ALA A 35 9.35 -2.16 -2.69
C ALA A 35 10.44 -1.45 -3.52
N LEU A 36 10.02 -0.73 -4.57
CA LEU A 36 10.92 0.00 -5.46
C LEU A 36 10.15 1.17 -6.07
N VAL A 37 10.66 2.40 -5.97
CA VAL A 37 9.98 3.55 -6.59
C VAL A 37 10.44 3.69 -8.05
N PRO A 38 9.57 3.54 -9.06
CA PRO A 38 9.95 3.73 -10.46
C PRO A 38 10.25 5.20 -10.76
N VAL A 39 10.95 5.46 -11.87
CA VAL A 39 11.23 6.83 -12.33
C VAL A 39 9.91 7.59 -12.53
N GLY A 40 9.90 8.86 -12.10
CA GLY A 40 8.71 9.72 -12.18
C GLY A 40 7.75 9.55 -11.01
N TRP A 41 7.93 8.53 -10.16
CA TRP A 41 7.12 8.32 -8.96
C TRP A 41 7.83 8.82 -7.70
N SER A 42 7.06 9.25 -6.70
CA SER A 42 7.57 9.45 -5.36
C SER A 42 6.46 9.30 -4.32
N VAL A 43 6.84 9.04 -3.06
CA VAL A 43 5.88 9.05 -1.95
C VAL A 43 5.67 10.49 -1.49
N ALA A 44 4.41 10.86 -1.24
CA ALA A 44 4.02 12.24 -1.00
C ALA A 44 3.43 12.50 0.39
N ALA A 45 2.75 11.51 0.98
CA ALA A 45 2.15 11.62 2.31
C ALA A 45 1.95 10.24 2.91
N VAL A 46 2.11 10.14 4.23
CA VAL A 46 1.84 8.93 5.01
C VAL A 46 1.04 9.36 6.24
N GLU A 47 -0.06 8.69 6.49
CA GLU A 47 -0.93 8.95 7.61
C GLU A 47 -1.38 7.64 8.26
N VAL A 48 -1.17 7.55 9.55
CA VAL A 48 -1.50 6.36 10.33
C VAL A 48 -2.43 6.76 11.46
N LYS A 49 -3.55 6.05 11.57
CA LYS A 49 -4.54 6.24 12.65
C LYS A 49 -5.07 4.88 13.10
N SER A 50 -5.66 4.81 14.29
CA SER A 50 -6.34 3.57 14.70
C SER A 50 -7.44 3.21 13.68
N GLY A 51 -7.45 1.96 13.23
CA GLY A 51 -8.39 1.43 12.24
C GLY A 51 -7.97 1.61 10.78
N SER A 52 -6.91 2.37 10.46
CA SER A 52 -6.41 2.45 9.08
C SER A 52 -5.05 3.13 8.95
N SER A 53 -4.28 2.76 7.92
CA SER A 53 -3.15 3.56 7.44
C SER A 53 -3.31 3.89 5.97
N ARG A 54 -2.75 5.02 5.55
CA ARG A 54 -2.74 5.45 4.14
C ARG A 54 -1.42 6.08 3.76
N PHE A 55 -1.04 5.90 2.50
CA PHE A 55 0.00 6.70 1.88
C PHE A 55 -0.29 6.97 0.41
N ASN A 56 0.28 8.05 -0.11
CA ASN A 56 0.08 8.49 -1.48
C ASN A 56 1.38 8.40 -2.29
N LEU A 57 1.25 7.90 -3.51
CA LEU A 57 2.26 7.99 -4.55
C LEU A 57 1.84 9.08 -5.54
N ARG A 58 2.74 10.04 -5.75
CA ARG A 58 2.64 11.04 -6.81
C ARG A 58 3.39 10.56 -8.05
N ASN A 59 2.95 11.01 -9.21
CA ASN A 59 3.64 10.82 -10.47
C ASN A 59 3.80 12.16 -11.19
N ASP A 60 4.98 12.40 -11.76
CA ASP A 60 5.32 13.64 -12.47
C ASP A 60 4.40 13.96 -13.67
N ARG A 61 3.75 12.94 -14.24
CA ARG A 61 2.83 13.06 -15.39
C ARG A 61 1.37 12.79 -15.04
N ALA A 62 1.09 12.15 -13.90
CA ALA A 62 -0.27 11.77 -13.48
C ALA A 62 -0.80 12.55 -12.26
N GLY A 63 0.02 13.42 -11.66
CA GLY A 63 -0.38 14.32 -10.59
C GLY A 63 0.02 13.86 -9.18
N ASP A 64 -0.24 14.72 -8.19
CA ASP A 64 0.22 14.53 -6.80
C ASP A 64 -0.51 13.43 -6.02
N LYS A 65 -1.64 12.92 -6.54
CA LYS A 65 -2.45 11.86 -5.93
C LYS A 65 -2.71 10.72 -6.92
N ALA A 66 -1.72 10.42 -7.75
CA ALA A 66 -1.80 9.40 -8.79
C ALA A 66 -2.25 8.04 -8.23
N LEU A 67 -1.77 7.68 -7.03
CA LEU A 67 -2.19 6.47 -6.33
C LEU A 67 -2.31 6.72 -4.81
N GLU A 68 -3.48 6.43 -4.24
CA GLU A 68 -3.67 6.26 -2.79
C GLU A 68 -3.62 4.76 -2.44
N VAL A 69 -2.82 4.40 -1.45
CA VAL A 69 -2.78 3.07 -0.84
C VAL A 69 -3.35 3.18 0.56
N ARG A 70 -4.28 2.29 0.91
CA ARG A 70 -4.94 2.31 2.22
C ARG A 70 -5.13 0.90 2.78
N LEU A 71 -4.63 0.67 3.98
CA LEU A 71 -4.83 -0.55 4.77
C LEU A 71 -6.01 -0.34 5.73
N GLU A 72 -6.97 -1.27 5.69
CA GLU A 72 -8.20 -1.26 6.51
C GLU A 72 -8.53 -2.69 6.98
N PRO A 73 -9.31 -2.88 8.06
CA PRO A 73 -9.77 -4.22 8.48
C PRO A 73 -10.63 -4.92 7.43
N MET A 74 -11.41 -4.16 6.66
CA MET A 74 -12.33 -4.67 5.64
C MET A 74 -12.50 -3.65 4.50
N CYS A 75 -12.64 -4.15 3.28
CA CYS A 75 -12.80 -3.34 2.06
C CYS A 75 -14.18 -3.58 1.48
N ASN A 76 -14.82 -2.51 0.99
CA ASN A 76 -16.02 -2.65 0.17
C ASN A 76 -15.60 -2.99 -1.28
N ILE A 77 -15.73 -4.27 -1.62
CA ILE A 77 -15.41 -4.82 -2.95
C ILE A 77 -16.62 -4.85 -3.90
N ASP A 78 -17.74 -4.19 -3.57
CA ASP A 78 -18.93 -4.17 -4.41
C ASP A 78 -18.61 -3.61 -5.81
N GLY A 79 -19.16 -4.27 -6.83
CA GLY A 79 -18.94 -3.92 -8.24
C GLY A 79 -17.53 -4.21 -8.75
N SER A 80 -16.70 -4.92 -8.00
CA SER A 80 -15.38 -5.37 -8.46
C SER A 80 -15.43 -6.78 -9.06
N THR A 81 -14.45 -7.09 -9.91
CA THR A 81 -14.23 -8.41 -10.47
C THR A 81 -12.99 -9.04 -9.83
N GLN A 82 -13.09 -10.28 -9.37
CA GLN A 82 -11.93 -11.02 -8.90
C GLN A 82 -11.01 -11.38 -10.07
N VAL A 83 -9.72 -11.14 -9.91
CA VAL A 83 -8.68 -11.45 -10.89
C VAL A 83 -7.54 -12.22 -10.20
N PRO A 84 -6.65 -12.90 -10.94
CA PRO A 84 -5.46 -13.50 -10.35
C PRO A 84 -4.67 -12.45 -9.55
N SER A 85 -4.26 -12.83 -8.34
CA SER A 85 -3.43 -11.96 -7.52
C SER A 85 -1.96 -12.07 -7.92
N ASP A 86 -1.28 -10.93 -7.93
CA ASP A 86 0.16 -10.78 -8.05
C ASP A 86 0.88 -10.79 -6.70
N GLU A 87 0.13 -10.82 -5.59
CA GLU A 87 0.66 -10.77 -4.23
C GLU A 87 0.38 -12.05 -3.45
N PRO A 88 1.42 -12.78 -2.99
CA PRO A 88 1.25 -14.05 -2.30
C PRO A 88 0.33 -13.99 -1.06
N GLY A 89 -0.61 -14.94 -1.01
CA GLY A 89 -1.56 -15.06 0.11
C GLY A 89 -2.69 -14.03 0.09
N THR A 90 -2.90 -13.33 -1.03
CA THR A 90 -3.99 -12.36 -1.17
C THR A 90 -4.98 -12.76 -2.27
N ARG A 91 -6.21 -12.25 -2.18
CA ARG A 91 -7.16 -12.25 -3.30
C ARG A 91 -7.25 -10.84 -3.86
N ARG A 92 -7.20 -10.71 -5.18
CA ARG A 92 -7.24 -9.42 -5.87
C ARG A 92 -8.56 -9.19 -6.55
N PHE A 93 -9.10 -7.99 -6.39
CA PHE A 93 -10.32 -7.53 -7.04
C PHE A 93 -10.07 -6.19 -7.71
N GLU A 94 -10.68 -5.96 -8.85
CA GLU A 94 -10.54 -4.71 -9.60
C GLU A 94 -11.89 -4.14 -9.99
N ARG A 95 -12.03 -2.82 -9.86
CA ARG A 95 -13.18 -2.04 -10.30
C ARG A 95 -12.67 -0.87 -11.13
N ILE A 96 -13.19 -0.72 -12.35
CA ILE A 96 -12.94 0.44 -13.19
C ILE A 96 -14.00 1.49 -12.86
N ASP A 97 -13.57 2.65 -12.36
CA ASP A 97 -14.48 3.70 -11.92
C ASP A 97 -14.72 4.73 -13.05
N SER A 98 -13.70 5.02 -13.88
CA SER A 98 -13.83 5.85 -15.09
C SER A 98 -12.68 5.62 -16.07
N VAL A 99 -12.94 5.82 -17.37
CA VAL A 99 -11.95 5.68 -18.46
C VAL A 99 -11.80 6.93 -19.34
N GLN A 100 -12.73 7.88 -19.28
CA GLN A 100 -12.67 9.18 -19.97
C GLN A 100 -13.40 10.26 -19.14
N PRO A 101 -12.91 11.52 -19.12
CA PRO A 101 -11.73 12.04 -19.82
C PRO A 101 -10.37 11.65 -19.19
N GLY A 102 -10.36 11.17 -17.94
CA GLY A 102 -9.19 10.62 -17.25
C GLY A 102 -9.34 9.13 -16.94
N PHE A 103 -8.44 8.56 -16.15
CA PHE A 103 -8.52 7.16 -15.72
C PHE A 103 -8.66 7.07 -14.20
N ALA A 104 -9.66 6.33 -13.74
CA ALA A 104 -9.84 6.01 -12.33
C ALA A 104 -10.19 4.52 -12.19
N ALA A 105 -9.50 3.86 -11.28
CA ALA A 105 -9.76 2.47 -10.94
C ALA A 105 -9.44 2.22 -9.48
N THR A 106 -10.12 1.25 -8.90
CA THR A 106 -9.87 0.77 -7.55
C THR A 106 -9.47 -0.69 -7.61
N ARG A 107 -8.32 -1.03 -7.04
CA ARG A 107 -7.90 -2.41 -6.81
C ARG A 107 -7.95 -2.71 -5.31
N PHE A 108 -8.39 -3.90 -4.98
CA PHE A 108 -8.43 -4.40 -3.60
C PHE A 108 -7.59 -5.66 -3.49
N TYR A 109 -6.82 -5.76 -2.43
CA TYR A 109 -6.20 -6.99 -1.96
C TYR A 109 -6.84 -7.36 -0.63
N THR A 110 -7.48 -8.52 -0.54
CA THR A 110 -8.00 -9.03 0.73
C THR A 110 -7.13 -10.18 1.23
N PHE A 111 -6.89 -10.23 2.54
CA PHE A 111 -6.08 -11.24 3.21
C PHE A 111 -6.61 -11.44 4.65
N GLU A 112 -5.90 -12.19 5.48
CA GLU A 112 -6.39 -12.50 6.82
C GLU A 112 -6.38 -11.24 7.71
N GLY A 113 -7.53 -10.95 8.32
CA GLY A 113 -7.70 -9.82 9.25
C GLY A 113 -7.55 -8.42 8.64
N GLY A 114 -7.47 -8.28 7.31
CA GLY A 114 -7.35 -6.99 6.67
C GLY A 114 -7.50 -6.99 5.16
N CYS A 115 -7.41 -5.80 4.61
CA CYS A 115 -7.34 -5.58 3.18
C CYS A 115 -6.58 -4.29 2.85
N VAL A 116 -6.12 -4.19 1.61
CA VAL A 116 -5.53 -2.96 1.08
C VAL A 116 -6.27 -2.51 -0.17
N THR A 117 -6.62 -1.23 -0.21
CA THR A 117 -7.20 -0.55 -1.35
C THR A 117 -6.14 0.29 -2.06
N TYR A 118 -5.98 0.08 -3.36
CA TYR A 118 -5.24 0.95 -4.28
C TYR A 118 -6.25 1.75 -5.10
N ARG A 119 -6.29 3.07 -4.92
CA ARG A 119 -7.13 3.97 -5.71
C ARG A 119 -6.26 4.75 -6.69
N PHE A 120 -6.35 4.38 -7.96
CA PHE A 120 -5.67 5.06 -9.06
C PHE A 120 -6.52 6.25 -9.53
N GLN A 121 -5.89 7.40 -9.69
CA GLN A 121 -6.55 8.59 -10.23
C GLN A 121 -5.57 9.37 -11.11
N PHE A 122 -5.75 9.27 -12.42
CA PHE A 122 -4.88 9.92 -13.41
C PHE A 122 -5.68 10.94 -14.21
N GLU A 123 -5.13 12.15 -14.34
CA GLU A 123 -5.74 13.24 -15.11
C GLU A 123 -5.85 12.89 -16.60
N THR A 124 -4.90 12.09 -17.11
CA THR A 124 -4.90 11.56 -18.47
C THR A 124 -5.12 10.05 -18.46
N ALA A 125 -5.81 9.52 -19.47
CA ALA A 125 -6.06 8.09 -19.58
C ALA A 125 -4.79 7.32 -19.99
N ASN A 126 -3.88 7.11 -19.04
CA ASN A 126 -2.66 6.33 -19.24
C ASN A 126 -2.65 5.08 -18.36
N ARG A 127 -3.11 3.96 -18.94
CA ARG A 127 -3.16 2.67 -18.23
C ARG A 127 -1.79 2.06 -17.94
N ALA A 128 -0.74 2.46 -18.66
CA ALA A 128 0.61 1.95 -18.41
C ALA A 128 1.09 2.32 -17.00
N LEU A 129 0.70 3.51 -16.52
CA LEU A 129 1.01 3.99 -15.17
C LEU A 129 0.40 3.13 -14.07
N VAL A 130 -0.72 2.43 -14.33
CA VAL A 130 -1.30 1.48 -13.35
C VAL A 130 -0.31 0.35 -13.07
N ASN A 131 0.28 -0.20 -14.13
CA ASN A 131 1.21 -1.32 -14.00
C ASN A 131 2.51 -0.86 -13.34
N GLU A 132 3.06 0.30 -13.72
CA GLU A 132 4.25 0.88 -13.09
C GLU A 132 4.04 1.10 -11.58
N ALA A 133 2.91 1.71 -11.21
CA ALA A 133 2.58 1.94 -9.81
C ALA A 133 2.36 0.64 -9.03
N SER A 134 1.79 -0.38 -9.67
CA SER A 134 1.59 -1.70 -9.07
C SER A 134 2.93 -2.36 -8.74
N LEU A 135 3.90 -2.30 -9.65
CA LEU A 135 5.25 -2.84 -9.45
C LEU A 135 6.04 -2.10 -8.37
N ALA A 136 5.59 -0.90 -7.97
CA ALA A 136 6.24 -0.13 -6.93
C ALA A 136 5.92 -0.64 -5.52
N LEU A 137 4.83 -1.38 -5.38
CA LEU A 137 4.24 -1.78 -4.11
C LEU A 137 4.41 -3.27 -3.89
N SER A 138 4.48 -3.64 -2.62
CA SER A 138 4.39 -5.03 -2.20
C SER A 138 3.83 -5.11 -0.79
N PHE A 139 3.85 -6.30 -0.20
CA PHE A 139 3.37 -6.56 1.15
C PHE A 139 4.44 -7.26 1.97
N LEU A 140 4.63 -6.78 3.20
CA LEU A 140 5.32 -7.55 4.23
C LEU A 140 4.27 -8.35 4.99
N THR A 141 4.53 -9.63 5.24
CA THR A 141 3.74 -10.38 6.22
C THR A 141 4.00 -9.83 7.62
N ARG A 142 2.99 -9.91 8.50
CA ARG A 142 3.15 -9.56 9.91
C ARG A 142 4.25 -10.40 10.57
N GLN A 143 4.44 -11.64 10.14
CA GLN A 143 5.48 -12.53 10.65
C GLN A 143 6.89 -12.10 10.21
N GLU A 144 7.08 -11.71 8.95
CA GLU A 144 8.34 -11.15 8.46
C GLU A 144 8.67 -9.86 9.21
N LEU A 145 7.70 -8.95 9.34
CA LEU A 145 7.87 -7.71 10.09
C LEU A 145 8.25 -7.98 11.56
N LYS A 146 7.57 -8.93 12.23
CA LYS A 146 7.92 -9.33 13.61
C LYS A 146 9.37 -9.84 13.71
N THR A 147 9.76 -10.71 12.77
CA THR A 147 11.10 -11.33 12.75
C THR A 147 12.19 -10.30 12.55
N GLU A 148 12.03 -9.43 11.54
CA GLU A 148 13.00 -8.39 11.24
C GLU A 148 13.05 -7.32 12.33
N LEU A 149 11.90 -6.92 12.88
CA LEU A 149 11.83 -5.97 13.98
C LEU A 149 12.57 -6.48 15.22
N ASP A 150 12.42 -7.76 15.55
CA ASP A 150 13.13 -8.39 16.66
C ASP A 150 14.64 -8.33 16.45
N ARG A 151 15.11 -8.61 15.22
CA ARG A 151 16.52 -8.57 14.84
C ARG A 151 17.09 -7.16 14.95
N VAL A 152 16.44 -6.17 14.34
CA VAL A 152 16.97 -4.79 14.26
C VAL A 152 16.87 -4.05 15.60
N THR A 153 15.85 -4.33 16.39
CA THR A 153 15.66 -3.69 17.70
C THR A 153 16.23 -4.47 18.86
N LYS A 154 16.76 -5.68 18.62
CA LYS A 154 17.17 -6.64 19.66
C LYS A 154 16.04 -6.91 20.67
N GLY A 155 14.83 -7.07 20.15
CA GLY A 155 13.62 -7.36 20.93
C GLY A 155 13.06 -6.21 21.76
N ARG A 156 13.55 -4.97 21.60
CA ARG A 156 13.06 -3.80 22.35
C ARG A 156 11.68 -3.33 21.88
N VAL A 157 11.33 -3.59 20.63
CA VAL A 157 10.01 -3.29 20.08
C VAL A 157 9.37 -4.61 19.68
N LYS A 158 8.11 -4.81 20.11
CA LYS A 158 7.33 -5.99 19.80
C LYS A 158 6.07 -5.58 19.05
N LEU A 159 5.76 -6.32 18.01
CA LEU A 159 4.45 -6.28 17.39
C LEU A 159 3.56 -7.32 18.09
N SER A 160 2.38 -6.90 18.53
CA SER A 160 1.34 -7.82 19.01
C SER A 160 0.85 -8.72 17.87
#